data_AF-A0A345UGF6-F1
#
_entry.id   AF-A0A345UGF6-F1
#
_cell.length_a   1.000
_cell.length_b   1.000
_cell.length_c   1.000
_cell.angle_alpha   90.00
_cell.angle_beta   90.00
_cell.angle_gamma   90.00
#
_symmetry.space_group_name_H-M   'P 1'
#
loop_
_entity.id
_entity.type
_entity.pdbx_description
1 polymer ?
#
loop_
_entity_poly.entity_id
_entity_poly.type
_entity_poly.pdbx_seq_one_letter_code
_entity_poly.pdbx_strand_id
1 'polypeptide(L)'
;MHVFFSHGKESGPNGLKIQQLRAELEKRGIGAESLDYTDTFDPAVRAARLIGRVRDFAAEHPDTPWLLVGSSMGGAVSLLAARELAEELRPSGIFLMAPAVFMPGYETEPLPDLRCPVSLIHGWQDEIIPPENAIRFAHHFQERLRLMLLPAGHTLNEVLPDVNRFFEIFLEDVSRSLR
;
A
#
# COMPACT_ATOMS: atom_id res chain seq x y z
N MET A 1 13.96 4.07 7.43
CA MET A 1 12.65 3.97 6.76
C MET A 1 11.58 3.73 7.81
N HIS A 2 10.34 4.14 7.57
CA HIS A 2 9.17 3.82 8.38
C HIS A 2 7.98 3.41 7.51
N VAL A 3 7.16 2.46 7.97
CA VAL A 3 6.03 1.93 7.18
C VAL A 3 4.69 2.26 7.83
N PHE A 4 3.80 2.88 7.05
CA PHE A 4 2.40 3.05 7.42
C PHE A 4 1.55 1.99 6.74
N PHE A 5 0.96 1.09 7.53
CA PHE A 5 0.01 0.09 7.05
C PHE A 5 -1.41 0.63 7.05
N SER A 6 -2.12 0.38 5.95
CA SER A 6 -3.56 0.57 5.84
C SER A 6 -4.27 -0.77 5.60
N HIS A 7 -5.07 -1.19 6.58
CA HIS A 7 -5.81 -2.45 6.52
C HIS A 7 -7.03 -2.38 5.59
N GLY A 8 -7.52 -3.55 5.16
CA GLY A 8 -8.70 -3.69 4.32
C GLY A 8 -10.01 -3.34 5.05
N LYS A 9 -11.14 -3.49 4.34
CA LYS A 9 -12.46 -3.10 4.87
C LYS A 9 -12.82 -3.85 6.16
N GLU A 10 -12.68 -5.17 6.15
CA GLU A 10 -13.15 -6.07 7.22
C GLU A 10 -12.04 -6.56 8.17
N SER A 11 -10.78 -6.26 7.85
CA SER A 11 -9.65 -6.55 8.73
C SER A 11 -9.41 -5.40 9.72
N GLY A 12 -8.75 -5.66 10.84
CA GLY A 12 -8.26 -4.61 11.76
C GLY A 12 -6.76 -4.29 11.57
N PRO A 13 -6.20 -3.39 12.40
CA PRO A 13 -4.78 -2.96 12.33
C PRO A 13 -3.77 -4.09 12.62
N ASN A 14 -4.25 -5.21 13.17
CA ASN A 14 -3.45 -6.41 13.43
C ASN A 14 -3.86 -7.58 12.51
N GLY A 15 -4.35 -7.31 11.30
CA GLY A 15 -4.70 -8.37 10.34
C GLY A 15 -3.51 -9.24 9.95
N LEU A 16 -3.77 -10.49 9.56
CA LEU A 16 -2.74 -11.51 9.26
C LEU A 16 -1.65 -11.02 8.29
N LYS A 17 -2.05 -10.40 7.17
CA LYS A 17 -1.10 -9.83 6.18
C LYS A 17 -0.16 -8.80 6.80
N ILE A 18 -0.69 -7.90 7.64
CA ILE A 18 0.10 -6.85 8.30
C ILE A 18 1.09 -7.49 9.29
N GLN A 19 0.65 -8.48 10.06
CA GLN A 19 1.54 -9.18 11.00
C GLN A 19 2.70 -9.85 10.28
N GLN A 20 2.44 -10.52 9.15
CA GLN A 20 3.48 -11.18 8.35
C GLN A 20 4.48 -10.17 7.76
N LEU A 21 4.00 -9.10 7.13
CA LEU A 21 4.89 -8.08 6.58
C LEU A 21 5.67 -7.33 7.67
N ARG A 22 5.06 -7.09 8.84
CA ARG A 22 5.74 -6.48 9.99
C ARG A 22 6.89 -7.34 10.49
N ALA A 23 6.74 -8.67 10.54
CA ALA A 23 7.83 -9.56 10.91
C ALA A 23 9.04 -9.42 9.96
N GLU A 24 8.82 -9.17 8.67
CA GLU A 24 9.93 -8.90 7.72
C GLU A 24 10.59 -7.54 7.93
N LEU A 25 9.83 -6.53 8.36
CA LEU A 25 10.36 -5.21 8.70
C LEU A 25 11.20 -5.25 9.98
N GLU A 26 10.76 -5.99 10.99
CA GLU A 26 11.47 -6.16 12.26
C GLU A 26 12.85 -6.78 12.08
N LYS A 27 12.97 -7.81 11.21
CA LYS A 27 14.26 -8.42 10.84
C LYS A 27 15.24 -7.41 10.23
N ARG A 28 14.74 -6.32 9.65
CA ARG A 28 15.51 -5.26 8.98
C ARG A 28 15.65 -4.00 9.84
N GLY A 29 15.12 -4.00 11.08
CA GLY A 29 15.11 -2.83 11.96
C GLY A 29 14.28 -1.65 11.40
N ILE A 30 13.29 -1.91 10.55
CA ILE A 30 12.43 -0.88 9.96
C ILE A 30 11.22 -0.69 10.88
N GLY A 31 10.98 0.56 11.31
CA GLY A 31 9.81 0.93 12.09
C GLY A 31 8.53 0.81 11.28
N ALA A 32 7.43 0.43 11.93
CA ALA A 32 6.14 0.34 11.28
C ALA A 32 4.98 0.60 12.24
N GLU A 33 3.91 1.17 11.72
CA GLU A 33 2.64 1.31 12.41
C GLU A 33 1.48 0.92 11.49
N SER A 34 0.39 0.45 12.09
CA SER A 34 -0.87 0.28 11.37
C SER A 34 -1.91 1.15 12.02
N LEU A 35 -2.53 2.03 11.22
CA LEU A 35 -3.64 2.83 11.70
C LEU A 35 -4.87 1.95 11.87
N ASP A 36 -5.66 2.23 12.91
CA ASP A 36 -6.95 1.59 13.13
C ASP A 36 -8.06 2.39 12.46
N TYR A 37 -8.81 1.72 11.59
CA TYR A 37 -9.96 2.25 10.88
C TYR A 37 -11.23 1.43 11.11
N THR A 38 -11.27 0.61 12.16
CA THR A 38 -12.41 -0.28 12.43
C THR A 38 -13.71 0.49 12.73
N ASP A 39 -13.62 1.78 13.05
CA ASP A 39 -14.74 2.68 13.33
C ASP A 39 -15.37 3.32 12.07
N THR A 40 -14.72 3.23 10.90
CA THR A 40 -15.24 3.83 9.66
C THR A 40 -14.91 3.00 8.42
N PHE A 41 -15.86 2.89 7.48
CA PHE A 41 -15.62 2.26 6.17
C PHE A 41 -15.41 3.28 5.04
N ASP A 42 -15.36 4.58 5.36
CA ASP A 42 -15.18 5.64 4.38
C ASP A 42 -13.68 5.81 4.02
N PRO A 43 -13.27 5.50 2.78
CA PRO A 43 -11.86 5.60 2.37
C PRO A 43 -11.31 7.03 2.46
N ALA A 44 -12.13 8.07 2.26
CA ALA A 44 -11.68 9.46 2.36
C ALA A 44 -11.37 9.84 3.81
N VAL A 45 -12.21 9.41 4.76
CA VAL A 45 -11.95 9.61 6.20
C VAL A 45 -10.69 8.88 6.63
N ARG A 46 -10.51 7.63 6.18
CA ARG A 46 -9.30 6.84 6.44
C ARG A 46 -8.04 7.51 5.86
N ALA A 47 -8.12 8.05 4.64
CA ALA A 47 -7.03 8.76 3.99
C ALA A 47 -6.68 10.05 4.74
N ALA A 48 -7.66 10.84 5.18
CA ALA A 48 -7.42 12.04 5.98
C ALA A 48 -6.66 11.73 7.28
N ARG A 49 -7.00 10.62 7.96
CA ARG A 49 -6.26 10.16 9.16
C ARG A 49 -4.82 9.74 8.83
N LEU A 50 -4.63 8.99 7.75
CA LEU A 50 -3.30 8.60 7.28
C LEU A 50 -2.44 9.82 6.96
N ILE A 51 -2.99 10.79 6.22
CA ILE A 51 -2.33 12.05 5.87
C ILE A 51 -1.90 12.81 7.13
N GLY A 52 -2.80 12.98 8.10
CA GLY A 52 -2.49 13.66 9.36
C GLY A 52 -1.32 12.97 10.09
N ARG A 53 -1.40 11.64 10.24
CA ARG A 53 -0.36 10.88 10.92
C ARG A 53 0.99 10.93 10.20
N VAL A 54 1.00 10.89 8.87
CA VAL A 54 2.21 11.03 8.05
C VAL A 54 2.83 12.42 8.22
N ARG A 55 2.02 13.48 8.26
CA ARG A 55 2.51 14.84 8.53
C ARG A 55 3.16 14.96 9.91
N ASP A 56 2.51 14.43 10.94
CA ASP A 56 3.05 14.41 12.29
C ASP A 56 4.40 13.67 12.33
N PHE A 57 4.46 12.48 11.73
CA PHE A 57 5.70 11.71 11.64
C PHE A 57 6.80 12.44 10.88
N ALA A 58 6.49 13.06 9.74
CA ALA A 58 7.47 13.78 8.93
C ALA A 58 8.00 15.02 9.67
N ALA A 59 7.18 15.66 10.51
CA ALA A 59 7.64 16.75 11.38
C ALA A 59 8.56 16.26 12.50
N GLU A 60 8.26 15.10 13.10
CA GLU A 60 9.07 14.47 14.15
C GLU A 60 10.38 13.86 13.62
N HIS A 61 10.36 13.39 12.37
CA HIS A 61 11.43 12.60 11.76
C HIS A 61 11.73 13.07 10.31
N PRO A 62 12.19 14.32 10.10
CA PRO A 62 12.27 14.95 8.77
C PRO A 62 13.18 14.22 7.78
N ASP A 63 14.23 13.56 8.27
CA ASP A 63 15.19 12.83 7.43
C ASP A 63 14.86 11.34 7.28
N THR A 64 13.73 10.88 7.81
CA THR A 64 13.36 9.46 7.76
C THR A 64 12.43 9.17 6.58
N PRO A 65 12.88 8.39 5.57
CA PRO A 65 12.03 7.99 4.45
C PRO A 65 10.85 7.15 4.94
N TRP A 66 9.67 7.31 4.35
CA TRP A 66 8.47 6.57 4.75
C TRP A 66 7.74 5.95 3.57
N LEU A 67 7.04 4.85 3.84
CA LEU A 67 6.39 4.00 2.85
C LEU A 67 4.91 3.81 3.19
N LEU A 68 4.09 3.62 2.16
CA LEU A 68 2.68 3.28 2.30
C LEU A 68 2.47 1.81 1.90
N VAL A 69 1.79 1.05 2.76
CA VAL A 69 1.47 -0.35 2.49
C VAL A 69 -0.02 -0.59 2.72
N GLY A 70 -0.76 -0.84 1.65
CA GLY A 70 -2.22 -0.92 1.69
C GLY A 70 -2.76 -2.23 1.12
N SER A 71 -3.82 -2.78 1.71
CA SER A 71 -4.54 -3.92 1.15
C SER A 71 -6.02 -3.64 0.90
N SER A 72 -6.57 -4.04 -0.25
CA SER A 72 -7.98 -3.83 -0.61
C SER A 72 -8.37 -2.35 -0.46
N MET A 73 -9.38 -2.02 0.34
CA MET A 73 -9.71 -0.64 0.72
C MET A 73 -8.49 0.14 1.25
N GLY A 74 -7.61 -0.48 2.02
CA GLY A 74 -6.38 0.15 2.51
C GLY A 74 -5.42 0.54 1.37
N GLY A 75 -5.44 -0.18 0.25
CA GLY A 75 -4.72 0.20 -0.96
C GLY A 75 -5.27 1.50 -1.57
N ALA A 76 -6.60 1.64 -1.63
CA ALA A 76 -7.23 2.88 -2.06
C ALA A 76 -6.89 4.05 -1.12
N VAL A 77 -6.93 3.81 0.20
CA VAL A 77 -6.53 4.80 1.23
C VAL A 77 -5.09 5.26 1.03
N SER A 78 -4.15 4.33 0.79
CA SER A 78 -2.75 4.68 0.50
C SER A 78 -2.61 5.52 -0.77
N LEU A 79 -3.35 5.19 -1.83
CA LEU A 79 -3.30 5.94 -3.09
C LEU A 79 -3.91 7.34 -2.97
N LEU A 80 -5.03 7.48 -2.25
CA LEU A 80 -5.62 8.78 -1.94
C LEU A 80 -4.64 9.64 -1.13
N ALA A 81 -4.04 9.08 -0.08
CA ALA A 81 -3.04 9.81 0.71
C ALA A 81 -1.83 10.23 -0.14
N ALA A 82 -1.31 9.34 -0.99
CA ALA A 82 -0.22 9.66 -1.90
C ALA A 82 -0.57 10.79 -2.88
N ARG A 83 -1.82 10.83 -3.36
CA ARG A 83 -2.31 11.91 -4.23
C ARG A 83 -2.33 13.25 -3.51
N GLU A 84 -2.95 13.30 -2.34
CA GLU A 84 -3.11 14.56 -1.59
C GLU A 84 -1.76 15.10 -1.08
N LEU A 85 -0.82 14.22 -0.78
CA LEU A 85 0.52 14.60 -0.30
C LEU A 85 1.53 14.88 -1.43
N ALA A 86 1.16 14.69 -2.70
CA ALA A 86 2.10 14.63 -3.82
C ALA A 86 3.03 15.84 -3.95
N GLU A 87 2.60 17.04 -3.56
CA GLU A 87 3.41 18.28 -3.64
C GLU A 87 4.08 18.67 -2.32
N GLU A 88 3.73 18.02 -1.20
CA GLU A 88 4.18 18.40 0.15
C GLU A 88 5.14 17.36 0.72
N LEU A 89 4.72 16.09 0.75
CA LEU A 89 5.43 14.98 1.39
C LEU A 89 5.26 13.74 0.52
N ARG A 90 6.23 13.46 -0.36
CA ARG A 90 6.14 12.29 -1.24
C ARG A 90 6.55 11.01 -0.50
N PRO A 91 5.79 9.90 -0.63
CA PRO A 91 6.24 8.60 -0.13
C PRO A 91 7.52 8.17 -0.86
N SER A 92 8.38 7.45 -0.16
CA SER A 92 9.57 6.82 -0.75
C SER A 92 9.27 5.49 -1.44
N GLY A 93 8.06 4.95 -1.27
CA GLY A 93 7.60 3.75 -1.96
C GLY A 93 6.18 3.38 -1.55
N ILE A 94 5.49 2.63 -2.41
CA ILE A 94 4.12 2.16 -2.18
C ILE A 94 3.99 0.67 -2.50
N PHE A 95 3.48 -0.12 -1.57
CA PHE A 95 3.16 -1.54 -1.75
C PHE A 95 1.65 -1.78 -1.63
N LEU A 96 1.06 -2.37 -2.66
CA LEU A 96 -0.38 -2.56 -2.80
C LEU A 96 -0.73 -4.03 -2.91
N MET A 97 -1.63 -4.51 -2.06
CA MET A 97 -2.14 -5.89 -2.06
C MET A 97 -3.62 -5.92 -2.42
N ALA A 98 -3.95 -6.42 -3.60
CA ALA A 98 -5.30 -6.43 -4.14
C ALA A 98 -6.05 -5.09 -3.98
N PRO A 99 -5.48 -3.94 -4.44
CA PRO A 99 -6.01 -2.63 -4.09
C PRO A 99 -7.38 -2.35 -4.73
N ALA A 100 -8.28 -1.68 -3.99
CA ALA A 100 -9.59 -1.26 -4.48
C ALA A 100 -9.48 -0.09 -5.47
N VAL A 101 -9.11 -0.41 -6.72
CA VAL A 101 -8.98 0.56 -7.81
C VAL A 101 -9.99 0.32 -8.91
N PHE A 102 -10.48 1.40 -9.54
CA PHE A 102 -11.51 1.36 -10.59
C PHE A 102 -12.79 0.62 -10.19
N MET A 103 -13.21 0.78 -8.93
CA MET A 103 -14.42 0.17 -8.37
C MET A 103 -15.43 1.23 -7.94
N PRO A 104 -16.76 0.96 -8.00
CA PRO A 104 -17.77 1.84 -7.45
C PRO A 104 -17.51 2.13 -5.95
N GLY A 105 -17.57 3.40 -5.58
CA GLY A 105 -17.29 3.85 -4.21
C GLY A 105 -15.80 4.02 -3.88
N TYR A 106 -14.90 3.82 -4.85
CA TYR A 106 -13.47 4.06 -4.71
C TYR A 106 -12.99 5.00 -5.83
N GLU A 107 -12.85 6.27 -5.51
CA GLU A 107 -12.32 7.26 -6.44
C GLU A 107 -10.82 7.05 -6.64
N THR A 108 -10.44 6.52 -7.79
CA THR A 108 -9.03 6.40 -8.18
C THR A 108 -8.61 7.43 -9.22
N GLU A 109 -9.55 8.17 -9.79
CA GLU A 109 -9.27 9.21 -10.77
C GLU A 109 -9.47 10.60 -10.15
N PRO A 110 -8.60 11.58 -10.45
CA PRO A 110 -7.34 11.41 -11.20
C PRO A 110 -6.34 10.53 -10.42
N LEU A 111 -5.59 9.72 -11.17
CA LEU A 111 -4.55 8.87 -10.60
C LEU A 111 -3.42 9.73 -10.00
N PRO A 112 -2.84 9.33 -8.86
CA PRO A 112 -1.74 10.07 -8.26
C PRO A 112 -0.49 10.07 -9.14
N ASP A 113 0.26 11.17 -9.15
CA ASP A 113 1.60 11.23 -9.75
C ASP A 113 2.62 10.53 -8.85
N LEU A 114 2.76 9.22 -9.02
CA LEU A 114 3.65 8.38 -8.21
C LEU A 114 5.08 8.44 -8.73
N ARG A 115 5.92 9.21 -8.02
CA ARG A 115 7.36 9.38 -8.33
C ARG A 115 8.28 8.53 -7.45
N CYS A 116 7.81 7.37 -7.02
CA CYS A 116 8.56 6.42 -6.19
C CYS A 116 8.35 4.98 -6.71
N PRO A 117 9.14 3.99 -6.26
CA PRO A 117 8.88 2.60 -6.55
C PRO A 117 7.48 2.17 -6.09
N VAL A 118 6.72 1.56 -7.00
CA VAL A 118 5.40 0.98 -6.69
C VAL A 118 5.44 -0.51 -6.97
N SER A 119 4.92 -1.31 -6.03
CA SER A 119 4.74 -2.75 -6.22
C SER A 119 3.30 -3.12 -5.94
N LEU A 120 2.66 -3.83 -6.87
CA LEU A 120 1.28 -4.27 -6.78
C LEU A 120 1.23 -5.79 -6.91
N ILE A 121 0.63 -6.46 -5.93
CA ILE A 121 0.34 -7.90 -5.96
C ILE A 121 -1.17 -8.15 -5.97
N HIS A 122 -1.64 -9.02 -6.86
CA HIS A 122 -3.07 -9.31 -7.04
C HIS A 122 -3.30 -10.80 -7.31
N GLY A 123 -4.51 -11.27 -7.02
CA GLY A 123 -4.94 -12.65 -7.25
C GLY A 123 -5.66 -12.81 -8.58
N TRP A 124 -5.33 -13.84 -9.37
CA TRP A 124 -6.04 -14.16 -10.61
C TRP A 124 -7.51 -14.54 -10.38
N GLN A 125 -7.84 -15.10 -9.21
CA GLN A 125 -9.19 -15.52 -8.83
C GLN A 125 -9.87 -14.48 -7.91
N ASP A 126 -9.45 -13.21 -7.96
CA ASP A 126 -10.09 -12.15 -7.19
C ASP A 126 -11.47 -11.80 -7.77
N GLU A 127 -12.52 -12.34 -7.15
CA GLU A 127 -13.92 -12.09 -7.51
C GLU A 127 -14.48 -10.77 -6.94
N ILE A 128 -13.74 -10.10 -6.05
CA ILE A 128 -14.15 -8.84 -5.42
C ILE A 128 -13.62 -7.66 -6.21
N ILE A 129 -12.35 -7.71 -6.60
CA ILE A 129 -11.68 -6.71 -7.42
C ILE A 129 -11.07 -7.44 -8.61
N PRO A 130 -11.67 -7.31 -9.81
CA PRO A 130 -11.17 -8.01 -10.99
C PRO A 130 -9.68 -7.71 -11.25
N PRO A 131 -8.84 -8.72 -11.54
CA PRO A 131 -7.41 -8.52 -11.80
C PRO A 131 -7.13 -7.55 -12.96
N GLU A 132 -8.08 -7.37 -13.87
CA GLU A 132 -8.04 -6.38 -14.95
C GLU A 132 -7.87 -4.96 -14.41
N ASN A 133 -8.40 -4.65 -13.23
CA ASN A 133 -8.23 -3.35 -12.59
C ASN A 133 -6.78 -3.12 -12.17
N ALA A 134 -6.12 -4.15 -11.62
CA ALA A 134 -4.70 -4.09 -11.28
C ALA A 134 -3.82 -3.98 -12.53
N ILE A 135 -4.16 -4.71 -13.60
CA ILE A 135 -3.46 -4.62 -14.89
C ILE A 135 -3.63 -3.23 -15.50
N ARG A 136 -4.85 -2.68 -15.50
CA ARG A 136 -5.14 -1.31 -15.97
C ARG A 136 -4.36 -0.28 -15.16
N PHE A 137 -4.29 -0.45 -13.84
CA PHE A 137 -3.55 0.45 -12.95
C PHE A 137 -2.06 0.38 -13.27
N ALA A 138 -1.49 -0.83 -13.38
CA ALA A 138 -0.10 -1.05 -13.76
C ALA A 138 0.26 -0.42 -15.11
N HIS A 139 -0.63 -0.55 -16.10
CA HIS A 139 -0.44 0.04 -17.42
C HIS A 139 -0.29 1.57 -17.38
N HIS A 140 -0.90 2.26 -16.41
CA HIS A 140 -0.74 3.71 -16.26
C HIS A 140 0.66 4.13 -15.81
N PHE A 141 1.30 3.34 -14.95
CA PHE A 141 2.60 3.68 -14.36
C PHE A 141 3.80 3.04 -15.07
N GLN A 142 3.56 2.06 -15.95
CA GLN A 142 4.54 1.41 -16.82
C GLN A 142 5.84 1.05 -16.07
N GLU A 143 6.96 1.68 -16.44
CA GLU A 143 8.31 1.39 -15.93
C GLU A 143 8.48 1.59 -14.42
N ARG A 144 7.54 2.28 -13.75
CA ARG A 144 7.63 2.62 -12.32
C ARG A 144 6.90 1.63 -11.42
N LEU A 145 6.12 0.71 -11.98
CA LEU A 145 5.31 -0.23 -11.21
C LEU A 145 5.65 -1.69 -11.55
N ARG A 146 5.94 -2.48 -10.52
CA ARG A 146 6.05 -3.94 -10.63
C ARG A 146 4.73 -4.59 -10.27
N LEU A 147 4.19 -5.38 -11.19
CA LEU A 147 2.94 -6.14 -11.00
C LEU A 147 3.27 -7.63 -10.81
N MET A 148 2.71 -8.25 -9.78
CA MET A 148 2.71 -9.69 -9.56
C MET A 148 1.28 -10.23 -9.52
N LEU A 149 0.96 -11.19 -10.38
CA LEU A 149 -0.33 -11.88 -10.40
C LEU A 149 -0.13 -13.33 -9.97
N LEU A 150 -0.87 -13.76 -8.95
CA LEU A 150 -0.73 -15.08 -8.33
C LEU A 150 -2.01 -15.92 -8.48
N PRO A 151 -1.93 -17.27 -8.46
CA PRO A 151 -3.10 -18.14 -8.40
C PRO A 151 -3.74 -18.10 -7.00
N ALA A 152 -4.36 -16.97 -6.67
CA ALA A 152 -5.02 -16.68 -5.41
C ALA A 152 -6.30 -15.86 -5.61
N GLY A 153 -7.19 -15.88 -4.62
CA GLY A 153 -8.35 -15.00 -4.53
C GLY A 153 -8.03 -13.64 -3.89
N HIS A 154 -9.08 -12.89 -3.55
CA HIS A 154 -8.97 -11.51 -3.04
C HIS A 154 -8.07 -11.37 -1.79
N THR A 155 -8.12 -12.36 -0.89
CA THR A 155 -7.46 -12.21 0.41
C THR A 155 -5.94 -12.35 0.34
N LEU A 156 -5.42 -13.06 -0.67
CA LEU A 156 -4.00 -13.44 -0.81
C LEU A 156 -3.42 -14.22 0.38
N ASN A 157 -4.25 -14.68 1.32
CA ASN A 157 -3.78 -15.34 2.55
C ASN A 157 -3.13 -16.71 2.26
N GLU A 158 -3.61 -17.39 1.22
CA GLU A 158 -3.13 -18.68 0.73
C GLU A 158 -1.73 -18.62 0.10
N VAL A 159 -1.29 -17.43 -0.32
CA VAL A 159 0.00 -17.18 -1.00
C VAL A 159 0.86 -16.17 -0.25
N LEU A 160 0.66 -16.04 1.06
CA LEU A 160 1.43 -15.12 1.91
C LEU A 160 2.95 -15.25 1.80
N PRO A 161 3.55 -16.45 1.65
CA PRO A 161 4.99 -16.56 1.41
C PRO A 161 5.47 -15.82 0.16
N ASP A 162 4.70 -15.86 -0.93
CA ASP A 162 5.00 -15.13 -2.16
C ASP A 162 4.80 -13.62 -1.98
N VAL A 163 3.75 -13.23 -1.24
CA VAL A 163 3.53 -11.83 -0.85
C VAL A 163 4.71 -11.27 -0.07
N ASN A 164 5.20 -12.00 0.94
CA ASN A 164 6.36 -11.61 1.73
C ASN A 164 7.61 -11.46 0.86
N ARG A 165 7.88 -12.44 -0.03
CA ARG A 165 9.02 -12.38 -0.94
C ARG A 165 8.94 -11.19 -1.90
N PHE A 166 7.76 -10.87 -2.41
CA PHE A 166 7.57 -9.70 -3.25
C PHE A 166 7.73 -8.39 -2.46
N PHE A 167 7.29 -8.36 -1.20
CA PHE A 167 7.53 -7.22 -0.31
C PHE A 167 9.01 -7.00 -0.02
N GLU A 168 9.80 -8.07 0.17
CA GLU A 168 11.26 -7.95 0.31
C GLU A 168 11.91 -7.31 -0.92
N ILE A 169 11.51 -7.75 -2.12
CA ILE A 169 11.97 -7.16 -3.39
C ILE A 169 11.62 -5.67 -3.45
N PHE A 170 10.40 -5.31 -3.06
CA PHE A 170 9.97 -3.91 -2.98
C PHE A 170 10.86 -3.09 -2.04
N LEU A 171 11.18 -3.60 -0.84
CA LEU A 171 12.05 -2.90 0.11
C LEU A 171 13.48 -2.70 -0.43
N GLU A 172 13.99 -3.66 -1.22
CA GLU A 172 15.27 -3.51 -1.92
C GLU A 172 15.21 -2.42 -2.99
N ASP A 173 14.14 -2.39 -3.79
CA ASP A 173 13.96 -1.38 -4.85
C ASP A 173 13.87 0.03 -4.25
N VAL A 174 13.14 0.20 -3.15
CA VAL A 174 13.10 1.46 -2.38
C VAL A 174 14.49 1.82 -1.85
N SER A 175 15.21 0.86 -1.27
CA SER A 175 16.56 1.10 -0.73
C SER A 175 17.55 1.50 -1.82
N ARG A 176 17.36 1.05 -3.06
CA ARG A 176 18.17 1.47 -4.22
C ARG A 176 17.79 2.87 -4.68
N SER A 177 16.50 3.23 -4.69
CA SER A 177 16.06 4.57 -5.13
C SER A 177 16.42 5.71 -4.16
N LEU A 178 16.75 5.38 -2.91
CA LEU A 178 17.15 6.35 -1.88
C LEU A 178 18.66 6.64 -1.86
N ARG A 179 19.46 5.92 -2.67
CA ARG A 179 20.91 6.14 -2.81
C ARG A 179 21.20 7.08 -3.97
#